data_AF-M1MUZ3-F1
#
_entry.id   AF-M1MUZ3-F1
#
_cell.length_a   1.000
_cell.length_b   1.000
_cell.length_c   1.000
_cell.angle_alpha   90.00
_cell.angle_beta   90.00
_cell.angle_gamma   90.00
#
_symmetry.space_group_name_H-M   'P 1'
#
loop_
_entity.id
_entity.type
_entity.pdbx_description
1 polymer ?
#
loop_
_entity_poly.entity_id
_entity_poly.type
_entity_poly.pdbx_seq_one_letter_code
_entity_poly.pdbx_strand_id
1 'polypeptide(L)'
;MNIRSGSTVSVYKKMHEYIIEEKKKNAQLNTTLNSKDKNKKNSNNDSFIKNIIDQKAQMNDILDKVNQENFKRRVQLEDEKNEAIKNVKDVCKANKALFSKDKGYSKELDAILSGNVDEVIDSMDFADVSKHIGNLEYGVAKGTSEEIIKKYQEALKKYYEEGADKKETFAQYMGDSKGLNIDEVMSSKSTSDQVKGHLAALECLKASYKGLYDTIDRIKAFKEESARRVKELKENMEKNIQALGKFEKI
;
A
#
# COMPACT_ATOMS: atom_id res chain seq x y z
N MET A 1 12.79 -27.66 -14.80
CA MET A 1 12.86 -26.18 -14.90
C MET A 1 12.72 -25.60 -13.50
N ASN A 2 13.76 -24.92 -13.02
CA ASN A 2 13.86 -24.36 -11.67
C ASN A 2 12.86 -23.23 -11.44
N ILE A 3 11.95 -23.40 -10.49
CA ILE A 3 11.02 -22.36 -10.05
C ILE A 3 11.68 -21.59 -8.89
N ARG A 4 11.88 -20.29 -9.10
CA ARG A 4 12.58 -19.35 -8.23
C ARG A 4 11.96 -19.29 -6.81
N SER A 5 12.70 -19.80 -5.84
CA SER A 5 12.51 -19.64 -4.39
C SER A 5 13.03 -18.31 -3.82
N GLY A 6 13.29 -17.30 -4.67
CA GLY A 6 14.03 -16.10 -4.29
C GLY A 6 13.27 -15.04 -3.46
N SER A 7 11.94 -15.06 -3.47
CA SER A 7 11.11 -14.04 -2.79
C SER A 7 10.97 -14.32 -1.29
N THR A 8 10.63 -15.55 -0.91
CA THR A 8 10.42 -15.95 0.49
C THR A 8 11.74 -15.93 1.28
N VAL A 9 12.85 -16.38 0.69
CA VAL A 9 14.18 -16.37 1.34
C VAL A 9 14.64 -14.95 1.69
N SER A 10 14.30 -13.95 0.86
CA SER A 10 14.61 -12.54 1.13
C SER A 10 13.79 -11.98 2.31
N VAL A 11 12.53 -12.39 2.46
CA VAL A 11 11.67 -11.97 3.58
C VAL A 11 12.12 -12.63 4.89
N TYR A 12 12.48 -13.92 4.86
CA TYR A 12 13.03 -14.62 6.04
C TYR A 12 14.40 -14.09 6.46
N LYS A 13 15.24 -13.67 5.50
CA LYS A 13 16.53 -13.06 5.80
C LYS A 13 16.35 -11.69 6.47
N LYS A 14 15.46 -10.84 5.95
CA LYS A 14 15.07 -9.57 6.58
C LYS A 14 14.40 -9.78 7.96
N MET A 15 13.61 -10.86 8.11
CA MET A 15 13.04 -11.30 9.39
C MET A 15 14.12 -11.67 10.41
N HIS A 16 15.16 -12.39 9.98
CA HIS A 16 16.28 -12.75 10.85
C HIS A 16 17.11 -11.52 11.25
N GLU A 17 17.41 -10.63 10.31
CA GLU A 17 18.18 -9.40 10.56
C GLU A 17 17.43 -8.43 11.50
N TYR A 18 16.13 -8.21 11.30
CA TYR A 18 15.30 -7.39 12.19
C TYR A 18 15.20 -7.97 13.61
N ILE A 19 14.97 -9.28 13.74
CA ILE A 19 14.94 -9.96 15.05
C ILE A 19 16.30 -9.84 15.74
N ILE A 20 17.41 -9.93 15.00
CA ILE A 20 18.76 -9.77 15.54
C ILE A 20 18.99 -8.33 16.01
N GLU A 21 18.57 -7.31 15.25
CA GLU A 21 18.73 -5.91 15.64
C GLU A 21 17.89 -5.54 16.87
N GLU A 22 16.63 -5.97 16.93
CA GLU A 22 15.77 -5.73 18.11
C GLU A 22 16.27 -6.49 19.34
N LYS A 23 16.73 -7.76 19.18
CA LYS A 23 17.39 -8.49 20.26
C LYS A 23 18.68 -7.81 20.73
N LYS A 24 19.45 -7.19 19.82
CA LYS A 24 20.66 -6.43 20.18
C LYS A 24 20.35 -5.15 20.94
N LYS A 25 19.32 -4.39 20.53
CA LYS A 25 18.84 -3.22 21.28
C LYS A 25 18.34 -3.61 22.66
N ASN A 26 17.56 -4.69 22.77
CA ASN A 26 17.09 -5.21 24.06
C ASN A 26 18.25 -5.73 24.93
N ALA A 27 19.26 -6.38 24.34
CA ALA A 27 20.45 -6.83 25.07
C ALA A 27 21.34 -5.67 25.55
N GLN A 28 21.44 -4.58 24.78
CA GLN A 28 22.14 -3.35 25.19
C GLN A 28 21.43 -2.62 26.34
N LEU A 29 20.09 -2.63 26.33
CA LEU A 29 19.29 -2.19 27.47
C LEU A 29 19.56 -3.05 28.72
N ASN A 30 19.59 -4.38 28.59
CA ASN A 30 19.89 -5.30 29.69
C ASN A 30 21.31 -5.14 30.28
N THR A 31 22.31 -4.85 29.46
CA THR A 31 23.71 -4.67 29.94
C THR A 31 23.92 -3.33 30.61
N THR A 32 23.27 -2.26 30.13
CA THR A 32 23.31 -0.95 30.79
C THR A 32 22.65 -1.02 32.17
N LEU A 33 21.61 -1.86 32.33
CA LEU A 33 20.88 -2.07 33.59
C LEU A 33 21.71 -2.81 34.65
N ASN A 34 22.41 -3.90 34.30
CA ASN A 34 23.24 -4.66 35.26
C ASN A 34 24.50 -3.91 35.73
N SER A 35 24.96 -2.90 34.99
CA SER A 35 26.20 -2.18 35.32
C SER A 35 26.04 -1.13 36.43
N LYS A 36 24.81 -0.68 36.71
CA LYS A 36 24.53 0.33 37.77
C LYS A 36 24.37 -0.26 39.17
N ASP A 37 24.32 -1.58 39.30
CA ASP A 37 23.96 -2.29 40.56
C ASP A 37 25.14 -2.81 41.40
N LYS A 38 26.39 -2.52 41.05
CA LYS A 38 27.52 -3.02 41.86
C LYS A 38 27.70 -2.34 43.22
N ASN A 39 26.96 -1.28 43.54
CA ASN A 39 27.14 -0.51 44.78
C ASN A 39 25.82 -0.18 45.49
N LYS A 40 25.23 -1.12 46.24
CA LYS A 40 24.59 -0.90 47.57
C LYS A 40 23.91 -2.16 48.11
N LYS A 41 24.39 -2.65 49.26
CA LYS A 41 23.72 -3.68 50.08
C LYS A 41 22.79 -2.99 51.08
N ASN A 42 21.48 -3.19 50.96
CA ASN A 42 20.51 -2.96 52.06
C ASN A 42 19.25 -3.81 51.81
N SER A 43 18.95 -4.76 52.71
CA SER A 43 18.03 -5.88 52.41
C SER A 43 16.54 -5.54 52.24
N ASN A 44 16.11 -4.32 52.60
CA ASN A 44 14.75 -3.83 52.30
C ASN A 44 14.67 -3.16 50.92
N ASN A 45 15.77 -2.60 50.41
CA ASN A 45 15.86 -2.11 49.03
C ASN A 45 15.90 -3.27 48.03
N ASP A 46 16.44 -4.42 48.42
CA ASP A 46 16.54 -5.60 47.54
C ASP A 46 15.16 -6.13 47.09
N SER A 47 14.13 -6.08 47.95
CA SER A 47 12.75 -6.47 47.60
C SER A 47 12.08 -5.49 46.62
N PHE A 48 12.27 -4.18 46.85
CA PHE A 48 11.70 -3.14 46.01
C PHE A 48 12.38 -3.04 44.64
N ILE A 49 13.71 -3.09 44.61
CA ILE A 49 14.50 -3.14 43.38
C ILE A 49 14.13 -4.39 42.57
N LYS A 50 13.99 -5.54 43.23
CA LYS A 50 13.52 -6.78 42.60
C LYS A 50 12.11 -6.62 42.00
N ASN A 51 11.18 -5.98 42.70
CA ASN A 51 9.85 -5.70 42.16
C ASN A 51 9.88 -4.76 40.93
N ILE A 52 10.75 -3.75 40.92
CA ILE A 52 10.94 -2.88 39.74
C ILE A 52 11.53 -3.66 38.57
N ILE A 53 12.51 -4.53 38.83
CA ILE A 53 13.13 -5.40 37.82
C ILE A 53 12.11 -6.38 37.25
N ASP A 54 11.34 -7.04 38.11
CA ASP A 54 10.32 -8.02 37.71
C ASP A 54 9.21 -7.35 36.89
N GLN A 55 8.75 -6.15 37.27
CA GLN A 55 7.78 -5.41 36.48
C GLN A 55 8.36 -4.90 35.16
N LYS A 56 9.62 -4.48 35.12
CA LYS A 56 10.30 -4.14 33.86
C LYS A 56 10.41 -5.34 32.92
N ALA A 57 10.70 -6.53 33.47
CA ALA A 57 10.74 -7.77 32.69
C ALA A 57 9.36 -8.10 32.11
N GLN A 58 8.30 -8.05 32.95
CA GLN A 58 6.92 -8.25 32.49
C GLN A 58 6.49 -7.23 31.42
N MET A 59 6.93 -5.97 31.56
CA MET A 59 6.65 -4.92 30.59
C MET A 59 7.36 -5.19 29.24
N ASN A 60 8.61 -5.62 29.27
CA ASN A 60 9.34 -6.03 28.08
C ASN A 60 8.65 -7.21 27.39
N ASP A 61 8.16 -8.19 28.14
CA ASP A 61 7.42 -9.33 27.58
C ASP A 61 6.13 -8.89 26.87
N ILE A 62 5.41 -7.91 27.42
CA ILE A 62 4.20 -7.35 26.78
C ILE A 62 4.58 -6.62 25.48
N LEU A 63 5.62 -5.80 25.52
CA LEU A 63 6.10 -5.07 24.34
C LEU A 63 6.54 -6.03 23.22
N ASP A 64 7.26 -7.10 23.58
CA ASP A 64 7.69 -8.13 22.65
C ASP A 64 6.49 -8.86 22.02
N LYS A 65 5.46 -9.19 22.81
CA LYS A 65 4.22 -9.79 22.28
C LYS A 65 3.52 -8.87 21.28
N VAL A 66 3.35 -7.59 21.61
CA VAL A 66 2.74 -6.60 20.72
C VAL A 66 3.54 -6.44 19.43
N ASN A 67 4.87 -6.39 19.52
CA ASN A 67 5.73 -6.32 18.34
C ASN A 67 5.63 -7.56 17.45
N GLN A 68 5.52 -8.76 18.05
CA GLN A 68 5.33 -10.00 17.31
C GLN A 68 3.97 -10.06 16.61
N GLU A 69 2.90 -9.63 17.28
CA GLU A 69 1.56 -9.52 16.67
C GLU A 69 1.55 -8.52 15.53
N ASN A 70 2.16 -7.35 15.74
CA ASN A 70 2.27 -6.33 14.70
C ASN A 70 3.05 -6.84 13.49
N PHE A 71 4.12 -7.59 13.72
CA PHE A 71 4.89 -8.22 12.65
C PHE A 71 4.07 -9.23 11.85
N LYS A 72 3.34 -10.14 12.53
CA LYS A 72 2.48 -11.11 11.86
C LYS A 72 1.44 -10.43 10.98
N ARG A 73 0.79 -9.37 11.50
CA ARG A 73 -0.22 -8.63 10.72
C ARG A 73 0.40 -7.88 9.55
N ARG A 74 1.59 -7.30 9.72
CA ARG A 74 2.33 -6.66 8.62
C ARG A 74 2.63 -7.64 7.50
N VAL A 75 3.10 -8.85 7.82
CA VAL A 75 3.39 -9.89 6.81
C VAL A 75 2.12 -10.23 6.03
N GLN A 76 0.99 -10.46 6.72
CA GLN A 76 -0.29 -10.72 6.05
C GLN A 76 -0.68 -9.60 5.09
N LEU A 77 -0.54 -8.34 5.49
CA LEU A 77 -0.89 -7.20 4.64
C LEU A 77 0.05 -7.09 3.41
N GLU A 78 1.34 -7.40 3.55
CA GLU A 78 2.26 -7.44 2.42
C GLU A 78 1.93 -8.61 1.46
N ASP A 79 1.45 -9.75 1.97
CA ASP A 79 0.95 -10.84 1.15
C ASP A 79 -0.33 -10.44 0.39
N GLU A 80 -1.27 -9.77 1.06
CA GLU A 80 -2.47 -9.19 0.43
C GLU A 80 -2.08 -8.20 -0.69
N LYS A 81 -1.06 -7.35 -0.46
CA LYS A 81 -0.55 -6.43 -1.48
C LYS A 81 0.04 -7.17 -2.67
N ASN A 82 0.83 -8.22 -2.43
CA ASN A 82 1.42 -9.01 -3.50
C ASN A 82 0.36 -9.71 -4.35
N GLU A 83 -0.71 -10.21 -3.75
CA GLU A 83 -1.83 -10.79 -4.50
C GLU A 83 -2.59 -9.71 -5.29
N ALA A 84 -2.80 -8.52 -4.72
CA ALA A 84 -3.41 -7.40 -5.46
C ALA A 84 -2.55 -6.95 -6.67
N ILE A 85 -1.22 -6.87 -6.52
CA ILE A 85 -0.29 -6.60 -7.63
C ILE A 85 -0.42 -7.68 -8.70
N LYS A 86 -0.49 -8.95 -8.30
CA LYS A 86 -0.65 -10.06 -9.22
C LYS A 86 -1.98 -9.98 -9.98
N ASN A 87 -3.08 -9.65 -9.30
CA ASN A 87 -4.39 -9.48 -9.94
C ASN A 87 -4.35 -8.40 -11.03
N VAL A 88 -3.73 -7.24 -10.77
CA VAL A 88 -3.54 -6.19 -11.79
C VAL A 88 -2.77 -6.75 -12.99
N LYS A 89 -1.63 -7.43 -12.75
CA LYS A 89 -0.81 -8.02 -13.82
C LYS A 89 -1.56 -9.07 -14.62
N ASP A 90 -2.38 -9.88 -13.97
CA ASP A 90 -3.18 -10.93 -14.60
C ASP A 90 -4.28 -10.30 -15.49
N VAL A 91 -4.94 -9.22 -15.06
CA VAL A 91 -5.89 -8.48 -15.90
C VAL A 91 -5.21 -7.87 -17.12
N CYS A 92 -4.05 -7.21 -16.95
CA CYS A 92 -3.28 -6.66 -18.07
C CYS A 92 -2.83 -7.75 -19.05
N LYS A 93 -2.43 -8.91 -18.54
CA LYS A 93 -2.00 -10.05 -19.37
C LYS A 93 -3.17 -10.66 -20.14
N ALA A 94 -4.32 -10.85 -19.50
CA ALA A 94 -5.53 -11.40 -20.12
C ALA A 94 -6.05 -10.50 -21.24
N ASN A 95 -5.92 -9.17 -21.06
CA ASN A 95 -6.44 -8.16 -22.00
C ASN A 95 -5.35 -7.51 -22.86
N LYS A 96 -4.16 -8.12 -22.95
CA LYS A 96 -2.98 -7.54 -23.63
C LYS A 96 -3.27 -7.06 -25.04
N ALA A 97 -4.05 -7.82 -25.82
CA ALA A 97 -4.36 -7.48 -27.21
C ALA A 97 -5.28 -6.25 -27.34
N LEU A 98 -6.17 -6.03 -26.37
CA LEU A 98 -7.01 -4.83 -26.31
C LEU A 98 -6.15 -3.63 -25.90
N PHE A 99 -5.50 -3.73 -24.74
CA PHE A 99 -4.72 -2.62 -24.17
C PHE A 99 -3.52 -2.19 -25.02
N SER A 100 -2.97 -3.08 -25.86
CA SER A 100 -1.87 -2.71 -26.76
C SER A 100 -2.31 -1.74 -27.86
N LYS A 101 -3.60 -1.65 -28.18
CA LYS A 101 -4.14 -0.71 -29.17
C LYS A 101 -4.19 0.72 -28.63
N ASP A 102 -4.12 0.87 -27.32
CA ASP A 102 -4.29 2.13 -26.60
C ASP A 102 -2.98 2.65 -26.00
N LYS A 103 -1.85 2.16 -26.54
CA LYS A 103 -0.52 2.59 -26.14
C LYS A 103 -0.06 3.82 -26.90
N GLY A 104 0.83 4.59 -26.28
CA GLY A 104 1.50 5.73 -26.89
C GLY A 104 0.77 7.06 -26.76
N TYR A 105 -0.25 7.13 -25.91
CA TYR A 105 -0.91 8.40 -25.57
C TYR A 105 -0.15 9.17 -24.47
N SER A 106 0.28 8.48 -23.41
CA SER A 106 1.13 9.03 -22.35
C SER A 106 1.93 7.93 -21.66
N LYS A 107 2.99 8.31 -20.96
CA LYS A 107 3.85 7.38 -20.21
C LYS A 107 3.07 6.69 -19.08
N GLU A 108 2.26 7.45 -18.38
CA GLU A 108 1.43 7.01 -17.25
C GLU A 108 0.39 5.98 -17.70
N LEU A 109 -0.33 6.27 -18.79
CA LEU A 109 -1.31 5.34 -19.33
C LEU A 109 -0.64 4.06 -19.86
N ASP A 110 0.54 4.19 -20.48
CA ASP A 110 1.32 3.02 -20.91
C ASP A 110 1.76 2.14 -19.73
N ALA A 111 2.15 2.74 -18.60
CA ALA A 111 2.49 2.02 -17.37
C ALA A 111 1.27 1.27 -16.81
N ILE A 112 0.11 1.93 -16.76
CA ILE A 112 -1.17 1.33 -16.32
C ILE A 112 -1.53 0.11 -17.18
N LEU A 113 -1.58 0.30 -18.50
CA LEU A 113 -2.02 -0.70 -19.49
C LEU A 113 -1.04 -1.85 -19.68
N SER A 114 0.25 -1.62 -19.42
CA SER A 114 1.28 -2.67 -19.45
C SER A 114 1.32 -3.51 -18.16
N GLY A 115 0.64 -3.07 -17.10
CA GLY A 115 0.75 -3.69 -15.78
C GLY A 115 2.11 -3.45 -15.14
N ASN A 116 2.77 -2.32 -15.44
CA ASN A 116 3.98 -1.89 -14.74
C ASN A 116 3.60 -1.30 -13.37
N VAL A 117 3.15 -2.18 -12.48
CA VAL A 117 2.55 -1.78 -11.21
C VAL A 117 3.51 -0.96 -10.35
N ASP A 118 4.81 -1.27 -10.37
CA ASP A 118 5.81 -0.55 -9.57
C ASP A 118 5.92 0.92 -10.01
N GLU A 119 5.97 1.18 -11.32
CA GLU A 119 5.96 2.54 -11.85
C GLU A 119 4.65 3.28 -11.53
N VAL A 120 3.52 2.58 -11.59
CA VAL A 120 2.21 3.17 -11.28
C VAL A 120 2.13 3.61 -9.82
N ILE A 121 2.48 2.74 -8.88
CA ILE A 121 2.40 3.07 -7.44
C ILE A 121 3.42 4.12 -7.01
N ASP A 122 4.54 4.26 -7.74
CA ASP A 122 5.58 5.23 -7.44
C ASP A 122 5.26 6.64 -7.97
N SER A 123 4.42 6.75 -9.00
CA SER A 123 4.20 8.01 -9.73
C SER A 123 2.77 8.54 -9.68
N MET A 124 1.79 7.73 -9.28
CA MET A 124 0.37 8.08 -9.33
C MET A 124 -0.36 7.67 -8.06
N ASP A 125 -1.39 8.44 -7.71
CA ASP A 125 -2.43 7.97 -6.79
C ASP A 125 -3.58 7.25 -7.53
N PHE A 126 -4.55 6.72 -6.80
CA PHE A 126 -5.69 6.06 -7.43
C PHE A 126 -6.56 7.02 -8.25
N ALA A 127 -6.66 8.30 -7.87
CA ALA A 127 -7.45 9.27 -8.62
C ALA A 127 -6.83 9.52 -10.00
N ASP A 128 -5.51 9.59 -10.10
CA ASP A 128 -4.78 9.66 -11.36
C ASP A 128 -5.02 8.42 -12.23
N VAL A 129 -4.84 7.21 -11.66
CA VAL A 129 -5.09 5.95 -12.38
C VAL A 129 -6.54 5.88 -12.89
N SER A 130 -7.50 6.21 -12.03
CA SER A 130 -8.92 6.24 -12.35
C SER A 130 -9.23 7.23 -13.48
N LYS A 131 -8.58 8.41 -13.47
CA LYS A 131 -8.71 9.42 -14.51
C LYS A 131 -8.12 8.96 -15.84
N HIS A 132 -6.93 8.36 -15.84
CA HIS A 132 -6.31 7.82 -17.06
C HIS A 132 -7.16 6.73 -17.71
N ILE A 133 -7.68 5.79 -16.92
CA ILE A 133 -8.59 4.76 -17.40
C ILE A 133 -9.90 5.38 -17.89
N GLY A 134 -10.47 6.34 -17.15
CA GLY A 134 -11.70 7.05 -17.52
C GLY A 134 -11.61 7.82 -18.84
N ASN A 135 -10.46 8.45 -19.11
CA ASN A 135 -10.23 9.12 -20.39
C ASN A 135 -10.25 8.11 -21.55
N LEU A 136 -9.70 6.91 -21.33
CA LEU A 136 -9.70 5.85 -22.33
C LEU A 136 -11.10 5.25 -22.51
N GLU A 137 -11.83 4.98 -21.42
CA GLU A 137 -13.23 4.52 -21.44
C GLU A 137 -14.10 5.45 -22.29
N TYR A 138 -13.94 6.76 -22.12
CA TYR A 138 -14.64 7.77 -22.92
C TYR A 138 -14.31 7.67 -24.42
N GLY A 139 -13.02 7.55 -24.78
CA GLY A 139 -12.60 7.38 -26.17
C GLY A 139 -13.16 6.11 -26.81
N VAL A 140 -13.12 4.99 -26.08
CA VAL A 140 -13.66 3.69 -26.51
C VAL A 140 -15.16 3.75 -26.73
N ALA A 141 -15.91 4.35 -25.79
CA ALA A 141 -17.37 4.43 -25.89
C ALA A 141 -17.86 5.29 -27.07
N LYS A 142 -17.10 6.32 -27.43
CA LYS A 142 -17.47 7.22 -28.54
C LYS A 142 -16.92 6.79 -29.90
N GLY A 143 -15.93 5.91 -29.94
CA GLY A 143 -15.34 5.34 -31.15
C GLY A 143 -16.18 4.24 -31.77
N THR A 144 -17.19 4.59 -32.59
CA THR A 144 -18.11 3.62 -33.21
C THR A 144 -17.84 3.28 -34.68
N SER A 145 -17.03 4.10 -35.37
CA SER A 145 -16.52 3.85 -36.73
C SER A 145 -15.02 4.15 -36.81
N GLU A 146 -14.31 3.63 -37.81
CA GLU A 146 -12.86 3.85 -37.96
C GLU A 146 -12.47 5.33 -38.02
N GLU A 147 -13.23 6.14 -38.74
CA GLU A 147 -13.02 7.60 -38.83
C GLU A 147 -13.16 8.29 -37.47
N ILE A 148 -14.19 7.88 -36.70
CA ILE A 148 -14.45 8.43 -35.38
C ILE A 148 -13.37 7.96 -34.40
N ILE A 149 -12.97 6.69 -34.46
CA ILE A 149 -11.87 6.13 -33.65
C ILE A 149 -10.61 6.97 -33.86
N LYS A 150 -10.19 7.16 -35.12
CA LYS A 150 -8.98 7.94 -35.42
C LYS A 150 -9.03 9.36 -34.86
N LYS A 151 -10.17 10.05 -35.01
CA LYS A 151 -10.39 11.38 -34.42
C LYS A 151 -10.22 11.38 -32.90
N TYR A 152 -10.77 10.39 -32.20
CA TYR A 152 -10.62 10.29 -30.74
C TYR A 152 -9.19 9.95 -30.32
N GLN A 153 -8.50 9.08 -31.05
CA GLN A 153 -7.10 8.74 -30.76
C GLN A 153 -6.18 9.96 -30.91
N GLU A 154 -6.35 10.73 -32.00
CA GLU A 154 -5.61 11.97 -32.23
C GLU A 154 -5.92 13.03 -31.16
N ALA A 155 -7.19 13.19 -30.78
CA ALA A 155 -7.59 14.13 -29.74
C ALA A 155 -7.09 13.71 -28.35
N LEU A 156 -7.08 12.42 -28.02
CA LEU A 156 -6.59 11.90 -26.75
C LEU A 156 -5.08 12.09 -26.63
N LYS A 157 -4.34 11.82 -27.72
CA LYS A 157 -2.91 12.10 -27.77
C LYS A 157 -2.63 13.58 -27.54
N LYS A 158 -3.35 14.46 -28.24
CA LYS A 158 -3.23 15.91 -28.09
C LYS A 158 -3.58 16.39 -26.67
N TYR A 159 -4.59 15.79 -26.04
CA TYR A 159 -4.96 16.06 -24.65
C TYR A 159 -3.80 15.77 -23.68
N TYR A 160 -3.07 14.67 -23.87
CA TYR A 160 -1.89 14.37 -23.04
C TYR A 160 -0.66 15.23 -23.39
N GLU A 161 -0.49 15.62 -24.66
CA GLU A 161 0.60 16.52 -25.09
C GLU A 161 0.44 17.96 -24.58
N GLU A 162 -0.79 18.47 -24.48
CA GLU A 162 -1.07 19.85 -24.08
C GLU A 162 -0.87 20.12 -22.57
N GLY A 163 -0.64 19.09 -21.75
CA GLY A 163 -0.50 19.21 -20.30
C GLY A 163 -1.83 19.49 -19.58
N ALA A 164 -1.85 19.32 -18.25
CA ALA A 164 -3.06 19.37 -17.41
C ALA A 164 -3.74 20.76 -17.32
N ASP A 165 -3.14 21.81 -17.91
CA ASP A 165 -3.49 23.21 -17.67
C ASP A 165 -4.78 23.68 -18.35
N LYS A 166 -5.46 22.83 -19.13
CA LYS A 166 -6.62 23.26 -19.94
C LYS A 166 -7.96 22.61 -19.62
N LYS A 167 -8.04 21.46 -18.92
CA LYS A 167 -9.30 20.77 -18.52
C LYS A 167 -9.04 19.51 -17.67
N GLU A 168 -9.94 19.20 -16.71
CA GLU A 168 -9.72 18.11 -15.73
C GLU A 168 -9.88 16.69 -16.31
N THR A 169 -10.72 16.50 -17.34
CA THR A 169 -10.96 15.18 -17.98
C THR A 169 -10.98 15.27 -19.51
N PHE A 170 -10.76 14.14 -20.19
CA PHE A 170 -10.82 14.09 -21.65
C PHE A 170 -12.24 14.34 -22.20
N ALA A 171 -13.29 13.95 -21.48
CA ALA A 171 -14.67 14.27 -21.85
C ALA A 171 -14.89 15.79 -21.92
N GLN A 172 -14.44 16.52 -20.89
CA GLN A 172 -14.47 17.98 -20.89
C GLN A 172 -13.59 18.53 -22.02
N TYR A 173 -12.41 17.92 -22.28
CA TYR A 173 -11.53 18.33 -23.38
C TYR A 173 -12.28 18.35 -24.71
N MET A 174 -13.08 17.30 -24.95
CA MET A 174 -13.94 17.13 -26.11
C MET A 174 -15.21 18.00 -26.10
N GLY A 175 -15.47 18.76 -25.04
CA GLY A 175 -16.61 19.67 -24.92
C GLY A 175 -17.86 19.06 -24.28
N ASP A 176 -17.78 17.82 -23.79
CA ASP A 176 -18.90 17.17 -23.10
C ASP A 176 -18.96 17.65 -21.63
N SER A 177 -20.10 18.20 -21.23
CA SER A 177 -20.34 18.72 -19.88
C SER A 177 -20.72 17.64 -18.86
N LYS A 178 -21.05 16.43 -19.33
CA LYS A 178 -21.37 15.26 -18.50
C LYS A 178 -20.32 14.19 -18.78
N GLY A 179 -19.76 13.60 -17.73
CA GLY A 179 -18.86 12.46 -17.84
C GLY A 179 -19.54 11.25 -18.48
N LEU A 180 -18.76 10.22 -18.82
CA LEU A 180 -19.30 8.98 -19.36
C LEU A 180 -20.09 8.23 -18.28
N ASN A 181 -21.35 7.87 -18.55
CA ASN A 181 -22.07 6.87 -17.77
C ASN A 181 -21.84 5.49 -18.40
N ILE A 182 -20.93 4.70 -17.83
CA ILE A 182 -20.56 3.38 -18.36
C ILE A 182 -21.76 2.43 -18.35
N ASP A 183 -22.60 2.47 -17.31
CA ASP A 183 -23.77 1.58 -17.19
C ASP A 183 -24.79 1.83 -18.32
N GLU A 184 -25.00 3.09 -18.70
CA GLU A 184 -25.84 3.46 -19.84
C GLU A 184 -25.25 2.97 -21.17
N VAL A 185 -23.93 3.10 -21.36
CA VAL A 185 -23.25 2.63 -22.57
C VAL A 185 -23.30 1.10 -22.67
N MET A 186 -23.08 0.40 -21.56
CA MET A 186 -23.08 -1.06 -21.48
C MET A 186 -24.48 -1.66 -21.67
N SER A 187 -25.52 -0.99 -21.19
CA SER A 187 -26.92 -1.41 -21.34
C SER A 187 -27.53 -1.04 -22.70
N SER A 188 -26.92 -0.11 -23.45
CA SER A 188 -27.41 0.28 -24.77
C SER A 188 -27.39 -0.87 -25.78
N LYS A 189 -28.46 -0.99 -26.57
CA LYS A 189 -28.59 -1.95 -27.67
C LYS A 189 -27.81 -1.54 -28.92
N SER A 190 -27.44 -0.28 -29.05
CA SER A 190 -26.67 0.24 -30.20
C SER A 190 -25.16 0.13 -30.01
N THR A 191 -24.69 -0.14 -28.79
CA THR A 191 -23.26 -0.35 -28.50
C THR A 191 -22.86 -1.76 -28.93
N SER A 192 -21.78 -1.87 -29.69
CA SER A 192 -21.28 -3.17 -30.17
C SER A 192 -20.67 -4.00 -29.03
N ASP A 193 -20.69 -5.33 -29.16
CA ASP A 193 -20.09 -6.25 -28.19
C ASP A 193 -18.58 -6.03 -28.04
N GLN A 194 -17.91 -5.58 -29.11
CA GLN A 194 -16.49 -5.23 -29.05
C GLN A 194 -16.25 -4.03 -28.13
N VAL A 195 -17.06 -2.97 -28.22
CA VAL A 195 -16.96 -1.81 -27.33
C VAL A 195 -17.27 -2.22 -25.90
N LYS A 196 -18.33 -3.01 -25.68
CA LYS A 196 -18.67 -3.52 -24.34
C LYS A 196 -17.57 -4.37 -23.73
N GLY A 197 -16.98 -5.28 -24.51
CA GLY A 197 -15.86 -6.12 -24.06
C GLY A 197 -14.63 -5.30 -23.68
N HIS A 198 -14.35 -4.23 -24.43
CA HIS A 198 -13.23 -3.34 -24.10
C HIS A 198 -13.50 -2.51 -22.83
N LEU A 199 -14.69 -1.94 -22.69
CA LEU A 199 -15.09 -1.21 -21.48
C LEU A 199 -15.08 -2.12 -20.25
N ALA A 200 -15.57 -3.35 -20.36
CA ALA A 200 -15.51 -4.33 -19.27
C ALA A 200 -14.06 -4.65 -18.85
N ALA A 201 -13.14 -4.76 -19.81
CA ALA A 201 -11.72 -4.97 -19.51
C ALA A 201 -11.10 -3.78 -18.74
N LEU A 202 -11.46 -2.55 -19.12
CA LEU A 202 -11.02 -1.32 -18.45
C LEU A 202 -11.61 -1.19 -17.04
N GLU A 203 -12.90 -1.49 -16.87
CA GLU A 203 -13.57 -1.55 -15.56
C GLU A 203 -12.90 -2.57 -14.63
N CYS A 204 -12.60 -3.79 -15.12
CA CYS A 204 -11.87 -4.80 -14.36
C CYS A 204 -10.47 -4.33 -13.97
N LEU A 205 -9.76 -3.62 -14.86
CA LEU A 205 -8.44 -3.07 -14.57
C LEU A 205 -8.51 -2.00 -13.48
N LYS A 206 -9.46 -1.08 -13.59
CA LYS A 206 -9.72 -0.02 -12.61
C LYS A 206 -10.07 -0.58 -11.23
N ALA A 207 -10.94 -1.59 -11.18
CA ALA A 207 -11.29 -2.28 -9.94
C ALA A 207 -10.07 -2.99 -9.31
N SER A 208 -9.20 -3.58 -10.13
CA SER A 208 -7.97 -4.24 -9.66
C SER A 208 -6.99 -3.24 -9.07
N TYR A 209 -6.79 -2.08 -9.71
CA TYR A 209 -5.98 -1.00 -9.14
C TYR A 209 -6.62 -0.45 -7.87
N LYS A 210 -7.94 -0.27 -7.81
CA LYS A 210 -8.63 0.17 -6.59
C LYS A 210 -8.32 -0.76 -5.41
N GLY A 211 -8.47 -2.07 -5.60
CA GLY A 211 -8.14 -3.06 -4.56
C GLY A 211 -6.67 -3.04 -4.14
N LEU A 212 -5.75 -2.72 -5.05
CA LEU A 212 -4.33 -2.52 -4.73
C LEU A 212 -4.13 -1.28 -3.86
N TYR A 213 -4.66 -0.13 -4.25
CA TYR A 213 -4.52 1.12 -3.48
C TYR A 213 -5.21 1.01 -2.11
N ASP A 214 -6.39 0.40 -2.03
CA ASP A 214 -7.07 0.12 -0.75
C ASP A 214 -6.17 -0.73 0.17
N THR A 215 -5.39 -1.66 -0.39
CA THR A 215 -4.43 -2.47 0.37
C THR A 215 -3.20 -1.67 0.80
N ILE A 216 -2.68 -0.81 -0.06
CA ILE A 216 -1.59 0.11 0.25
C ILE A 216 -1.98 1.05 1.40
N ASP A 217 -3.19 1.62 1.36
CA ASP A 217 -3.70 2.50 2.40
C ASP A 217 -3.89 1.76 3.73
N ARG A 218 -4.40 0.52 3.69
CA ARG A 218 -4.49 -0.35 4.89
C ARG A 218 -3.10 -0.61 5.50
N ILE A 219 -2.07 -0.83 4.67
CA ILE A 219 -0.69 -0.99 5.15
C ILE A 219 -0.19 0.30 5.80
N LYS A 220 -0.44 1.45 5.19
CA LYS A 220 -0.01 2.76 5.73
C LYS A 220 -0.69 3.04 7.07
N ALA A 221 -2.01 2.92 7.13
CA ALA A 221 -2.78 3.09 8.35
C ALA A 221 -2.32 2.14 9.46
N PHE A 222 -2.05 0.87 9.11
CA PHE A 222 -1.53 -0.10 10.07
C PHE A 222 -0.14 0.26 10.61
N LYS A 223 0.76 0.76 9.76
CA LYS A 223 2.10 1.21 10.20
C LYS A 223 2.01 2.38 11.18
N GLU A 224 1.15 3.35 10.91
CA GLU A 224 0.93 4.50 11.77
C GLU A 224 0.30 4.07 13.12
N GLU A 225 -0.73 3.24 13.07
CA GLU A 225 -1.43 2.73 14.25
C GLU A 225 -0.53 1.84 15.12
N SER A 226 0.23 0.93 14.52
CA SER A 226 1.15 0.06 15.26
C SER A 226 2.27 0.86 15.93
N ALA A 227 2.83 1.88 15.25
CA ALA A 227 3.82 2.77 15.82
C ALA A 227 3.24 3.58 17.00
N ARG A 228 2.02 4.11 16.85
CA ARG A 228 1.31 4.83 17.92
C ARG A 228 1.09 3.94 19.15
N ARG A 229 0.58 2.73 18.96
CA ARG A 229 0.31 1.77 20.04
C ARG A 229 1.58 1.40 20.80
N VAL A 230 2.67 1.14 20.09
CA VAL A 230 3.98 0.83 20.70
C VAL A 230 4.50 2.02 21.50
N LYS A 231 4.34 3.25 21.00
CA LYS A 231 4.73 4.47 21.71
C LYS A 231 3.91 4.67 22.99
N GLU A 232 2.59 4.60 22.90
CA GLU A 232 1.69 4.73 24.07
C GLU A 232 1.99 3.68 25.14
N LEU A 233 2.25 2.43 24.71
CA LEU A 233 2.63 1.36 25.61
C LEU A 233 3.93 1.67 26.36
N LYS A 234 4.98 2.15 25.66
CA LYS A 234 6.25 2.55 26.28
C LYS A 234 6.07 3.71 27.26
N GLU A 235 5.32 4.74 26.88
CA GLU A 235 5.07 5.89 27.75
C GLU A 235 4.30 5.50 29.02
N ASN A 236 3.31 4.61 28.90
CA ASN A 236 2.58 4.10 30.07
C ASN A 236 3.46 3.24 30.97
N MET A 237 4.35 2.42 30.39
CA MET A 237 5.33 1.64 31.13
C MET A 237 6.30 2.55 31.90
N GLU A 238 6.83 3.59 31.27
CA GLU A 238 7.73 4.56 31.91
C GLU A 238 7.03 5.32 33.05
N LYS A 239 5.78 5.77 32.85
CA LYS A 239 4.99 6.41 33.90
C LYS A 239 4.77 5.51 35.10
N ASN A 240 4.46 4.22 34.87
CA ASN A 240 4.25 3.26 35.95
C ASN A 240 5.54 3.03 36.76
N ILE A 241 6.69 2.86 36.08
CA ILE A 241 8.00 2.73 36.73
C ILE A 241 8.35 4.00 37.53
N GLN A 242 8.11 5.18 36.97
CA GLN A 242 8.36 6.45 37.67
C GLN A 242 7.45 6.64 38.89
N ALA A 243 6.18 6.23 38.80
CA ALA A 243 5.25 6.29 39.92
C ALA A 243 5.75 5.44 41.09
N LEU A 244 6.23 4.22 40.82
CA LEU A 244 6.80 3.33 41.83
C LEU A 244 8.06 3.92 42.47
N GLY A 245 8.94 4.53 41.69
CA GLY A 245 10.13 5.23 42.21
C GLY A 245 9.81 6.48 43.06
N LYS A 246 8.61 7.07 42.93
CA LYS A 246 8.18 8.20 43.78
C LYS A 246 7.65 7.78 45.14
N PHE A 247 7.12 6.55 45.28
CA PHE A 247 6.71 5.99 46.57
C PHE A 247 7.89 5.72 47.53
N GLU A 248 9.14 5.84 47.05
CA GLU A 248 10.37 5.70 47.85
C GLU A 248 10.78 7.00 48.58
N LYS A 249 10.11 8.15 48.32
CA LYS A 249 10.46 9.46 48.91
C LYS A 249 9.60 9.88 50.12
N ILE A 250 8.73 9.01 50.62
CA ILE A 250 7.93 9.20 51.83
C ILE A 250 8.39 8.18 52.86
#